data_AF-A0A355X6S9-F1
#
_entry.id   AF-A0A355X6S9-F1
#
_cell.length_a   1.000
_cell.length_b   1.000
_cell.length_c   1.000
_cell.angle_alpha   90.00
_cell.angle_beta   90.00
_cell.angle_gamma   90.00
#
_symmetry.space_group_name_H-M   'P 1'
#
loop_
_entity.id
_entity.type
_entity.pdbx_description
1 polymer ?
#
loop_
_entity_poly.entity_id
_entity_poly.type
_entity_poly.pdbx_seq_one_letter_code
_entity_poly.pdbx_strand_id
1 'polypeptide(L)'
;MTKETADRLFQYRKANGYSQEELASKIGVSRQAISKWERGESSPDTDNLITLARLYNITIDELINGTDEPERTTATEDTEQTVEEPYEEKKEQPKVSFVNGIHVHDGKDKVDISFSGIHVETKKGESVHIGASGVEVDGIDEDHIFKRKPSWTSAVLPFTVIIAYLIIGFTFEKGWATGWLLIFLIPIIESFIAAVKTKNPSAFAYPVFVAAAYLTVGMLMSIWHPTWIIFLTIPIYYVISNAVTQKKKEREQCNKNRE
;
A
#
# COMPACT_ATOMS: atom_id res chain seq x y z
N MET A 1 25.21 2.21 6.06
CA MET A 1 26.16 1.28 5.43
C MET A 1 27.51 1.98 5.34
N THR A 2 28.60 1.31 5.68
CA THR A 2 29.95 1.89 5.55
C THR A 2 30.38 1.82 4.08
N LYS A 3 31.24 2.74 3.62
CA LYS A 3 31.71 2.71 2.21
C LYS A 3 32.37 1.38 1.85
N GLU A 4 33.06 0.79 2.80
CA GLU A 4 33.74 -0.50 2.65
C GLU A 4 32.78 -1.65 2.32
N THR A 5 31.63 -1.72 2.99
CA THR A 5 30.58 -2.72 2.68
C THR A 5 29.94 -2.51 1.31
N ALA A 6 29.78 -1.26 0.87
CA ALA A 6 29.26 -0.93 -0.45
C ALA A 6 30.21 -1.38 -1.57
N ASP A 7 31.51 -1.17 -1.38
CA ASP A 7 32.54 -1.61 -2.32
C ASP A 7 32.62 -3.14 -2.42
N ARG A 8 32.48 -3.86 -1.29
CA ARG A 8 32.40 -5.33 -1.27
C ARG A 8 31.19 -5.85 -2.04
N LEU A 9 30.01 -5.24 -1.85
CA LEU A 9 28.81 -5.62 -2.60
C LEU A 9 29.02 -5.49 -4.12
N PHE A 10 29.68 -4.41 -4.56
CA PHE A 10 30.05 -4.24 -5.96
C PHE A 10 31.00 -5.33 -6.46
N GLN A 11 32.00 -5.70 -5.64
CA GLN A 11 32.96 -6.76 -5.98
C GLN A 11 32.30 -8.13 -6.11
N TYR A 12 31.46 -8.54 -5.15
CA TYR A 12 30.75 -9.82 -5.22
C TYR A 12 29.79 -9.89 -6.43
N ARG A 13 29.10 -8.78 -6.76
CA ARG A 13 28.28 -8.72 -7.97
C ARG A 13 29.13 -8.94 -9.23
N LYS A 14 30.29 -8.28 -9.32
CA LYS A 14 31.19 -8.40 -10.48
C LYS A 14 31.84 -9.78 -10.57
N ALA A 15 32.22 -10.38 -9.45
CA ALA A 15 32.79 -11.72 -9.39
C ALA A 15 31.79 -12.79 -9.88
N ASN A 16 30.50 -12.61 -9.61
CA ASN A 16 29.43 -13.48 -10.09
C ASN A 16 28.91 -13.12 -11.49
N GLY A 17 29.52 -12.13 -12.16
CA GLY A 17 29.20 -11.76 -13.54
C GLY A 17 27.85 -11.05 -13.74
N TYR A 18 27.20 -10.58 -12.67
CA TYR A 18 25.87 -9.97 -12.79
C TYR A 18 25.93 -8.49 -13.14
N SER A 19 25.05 -8.05 -14.04
CA SER A 19 24.69 -6.64 -14.17
C SER A 19 23.84 -6.18 -12.98
N GLN A 20 23.77 -4.85 -12.76
CA GLN A 20 22.91 -4.31 -11.69
C GLN A 20 21.43 -4.66 -11.90
N GLU A 21 20.99 -4.78 -13.16
CA GLU A 21 19.61 -5.14 -13.51
C GLU A 21 19.31 -6.62 -13.20
N GLU A 22 20.26 -7.51 -13.52
CA GLU A 22 20.13 -8.94 -13.25
C GLU A 22 20.17 -9.24 -11.75
N LEU A 23 21.04 -8.56 -11.00
CA LEU A 23 21.07 -8.67 -9.55
C LEU A 23 19.75 -8.20 -8.94
N ALA A 24 19.26 -7.03 -9.37
CA ALA A 24 17.99 -6.47 -8.93
C ALA A 24 16.82 -7.44 -9.17
N SER A 25 16.79 -8.05 -10.36
CA SER A 25 15.77 -9.05 -10.73
C SER A 25 15.85 -10.32 -9.87
N LYS A 26 17.06 -10.78 -9.53
CA LYS A 26 17.27 -11.98 -8.70
C LYS A 26 16.85 -11.80 -7.25
N ILE A 27 17.06 -10.62 -6.69
CA ILE A 27 16.73 -10.34 -5.28
C ILE A 27 15.37 -9.64 -5.10
N GLY A 28 14.67 -9.30 -6.18
CA GLY A 28 13.33 -8.72 -6.14
C GLY A 28 13.28 -7.23 -5.79
N VAL A 29 14.31 -6.45 -6.12
CA VAL A 29 14.36 -5.00 -5.88
C VAL A 29 14.52 -4.20 -7.17
N SER A 30 14.41 -2.87 -7.09
CA SER A 30 14.68 -2.01 -8.24
C SER A 30 16.19 -1.87 -8.51
N ARG A 31 16.58 -1.75 -9.78
CA ARG A 31 17.97 -1.42 -10.19
C ARG A 31 18.52 -0.19 -9.46
N GLN A 32 17.66 0.80 -9.22
CA GLN A 32 18.03 2.02 -8.50
C GLN A 32 18.44 1.75 -7.04
N ALA A 33 17.82 0.76 -6.38
CA ALA A 33 18.18 0.36 -5.02
C ALA A 33 19.60 -0.22 -4.98
N ILE A 34 19.91 -1.19 -5.86
CA ILE A 34 21.27 -1.75 -6.01
C ILE A 34 22.30 -0.65 -6.23
N SER A 35 21.99 0.28 -7.14
CA SER A 35 22.87 1.39 -7.50
C SER A 35 23.18 2.30 -6.30
N LYS A 36 22.20 2.54 -5.42
CA LYS A 36 22.38 3.33 -4.20
C LYS A 36 23.14 2.57 -3.13
N TRP A 37 22.97 1.25 -3.02
CA TRP A 37 23.73 0.42 -2.09
C TRP A 37 25.20 0.36 -2.46
N GLU A 38 25.51 0.15 -3.74
CA GLU A 38 26.89 0.13 -4.26
C GLU A 38 27.60 1.49 -4.15
N ARG A 39 26.86 2.60 -4.07
CA ARG A 39 27.42 3.94 -3.81
C ARG A 39 27.49 4.30 -2.33
N GLY A 40 26.97 3.46 -1.43
CA GLY A 40 26.87 3.75 -0.01
C GLY A 40 25.87 4.87 0.35
N GLU A 41 24.99 5.25 -0.58
CA GLU A 41 23.96 6.28 -0.37
C GLU A 41 22.78 5.74 0.45
N SER A 42 22.60 4.42 0.49
CA SER A 42 21.58 3.75 1.30
C SER A 42 22.07 2.36 1.71
N SER A 43 21.47 1.79 2.75
CA SER A 43 21.79 0.43 3.21
C SER A 43 20.74 -0.56 2.70
N PRO A 44 21.14 -1.78 2.26
CA PRO A 44 20.20 -2.87 2.06
C PRO A 44 19.52 -3.20 3.39
N ASP A 45 18.23 -3.52 3.31
CA ASP A 45 17.49 -4.03 4.46
C ASP A 45 18.00 -5.41 4.87
N THR A 46 17.71 -5.86 6.10
CA THR A 46 18.16 -7.14 6.63
C THR A 46 17.76 -8.32 5.73
N ASP A 47 16.56 -8.29 5.15
CA ASP A 47 16.10 -9.31 4.21
C ASP A 47 16.91 -9.34 2.92
N ASN A 48 17.31 -8.16 2.43
CA ASN A 48 18.17 -8.04 1.25
C ASN A 48 19.59 -8.51 1.56
N LEU A 49 20.10 -8.26 2.76
CA LEU A 49 21.41 -8.77 3.21
C LEU A 49 21.41 -10.29 3.31
N ILE A 50 20.36 -10.90 3.87
CA ILE A 50 20.21 -12.37 3.92
C ILE A 50 20.17 -12.94 2.49
N THR A 51 19.42 -12.30 1.60
CA THR A 51 19.27 -12.76 0.21
C THR A 51 20.58 -12.63 -0.58
N LEU A 52 21.32 -11.53 -0.39
CA LEU A 52 22.64 -11.33 -0.98
C LEU A 52 23.67 -12.33 -0.44
N ALA A 53 23.67 -12.58 0.87
CA ALA A 53 24.53 -13.58 1.51
C ALA A 53 24.28 -14.99 0.94
N ARG A 54 23.00 -15.38 0.79
CA ARG A 54 22.63 -16.65 0.14
C ARG A 54 23.02 -16.68 -1.34
N LEU A 55 22.81 -15.58 -2.06
CA LEU A 55 23.13 -15.50 -3.50
C LEU A 55 24.63 -15.64 -3.77
N TYR A 56 25.46 -15.09 -2.89
CA TYR A 56 26.92 -15.13 -3.00
C TYR A 56 27.56 -16.28 -2.21
N ASN A 57 26.75 -17.09 -1.51
CA ASN A 57 27.19 -18.20 -0.66
C ASN A 57 28.23 -17.77 0.40
N ILE A 58 28.00 -16.62 1.03
CA ILE A 58 28.80 -16.05 2.11
C ILE A 58 27.93 -15.83 3.34
N THR A 59 28.55 -15.55 4.49
CA THR A 59 27.80 -15.14 5.68
C THR A 59 27.45 -13.64 5.63
N ILE A 60 26.42 -13.23 6.37
CA ILE A 60 26.07 -11.80 6.49
C ILE A 60 27.19 -11.04 7.19
N ASP A 61 27.84 -11.68 8.16
CA ASP A 61 28.99 -11.13 8.87
C ASP A 61 30.16 -10.88 7.91
N GLU A 62 30.46 -11.83 7.03
CA GLU A 62 31.47 -11.66 5.97
C GLU A 62 31.11 -10.51 5.01
N LEU A 63 29.83 -10.32 4.68
CA LEU A 63 29.36 -9.23 3.82
C LEU A 63 29.52 -7.85 4.50
N ILE A 64 29.35 -7.76 5.82
CA ILE A 64 29.34 -6.50 6.57
C ILE A 64 30.72 -6.17 7.17
N ASN A 65 31.35 -7.14 7.83
CA ASN A 65 32.58 -6.95 8.59
C ASN A 65 33.82 -7.26 7.73
N GLY A 66 33.71 -8.16 6.75
CA GLY A 66 34.83 -8.62 5.93
C GLY A 66 35.60 -9.75 6.63
N THR A 67 36.48 -10.43 5.91
CA THR A 67 37.16 -11.66 6.34
C THR A 67 38.27 -11.47 7.38
N ASP A 68 38.37 -10.30 8.03
CA ASP A 68 39.54 -9.93 8.85
C ASP A 68 39.32 -10.07 10.37
N GLU A 69 38.24 -10.73 10.82
CA GLU A 69 38.04 -11.04 12.24
C GLU A 69 38.09 -12.55 12.52
N PRO A 70 38.93 -13.03 13.46
CA PRO A 70 39.14 -14.46 13.68
C PRO A 70 37.93 -15.14 14.34
N GLU A 71 37.39 -16.12 13.61
CA GLU A 71 36.57 -17.28 14.00
C GLU A 71 35.72 -17.21 15.27
N ARG A 72 34.39 -17.24 15.07
CA ARG A 72 33.47 -18.01 15.92
C ARG A 72 32.62 -18.96 15.08
N THR A 73 33.23 -20.10 14.77
CA THR A 73 32.66 -21.23 14.03
C THR A 73 31.38 -21.74 14.68
N THR A 74 30.28 -21.76 13.92
CA THR A 74 29.23 -22.80 14.07
C THR A 74 28.88 -23.33 12.69
N ALA A 75 29.72 -24.26 12.23
CA ALA A 75 29.30 -25.26 11.26
C ALA A 75 28.54 -26.34 12.04
N THR A 76 27.30 -26.62 11.64
CA THR A 76 26.63 -27.89 11.94
C THR A 76 26.06 -28.39 10.63
N GLU A 77 26.88 -29.16 9.92
CA GLU A 77 26.40 -30.29 9.13
C GLU A 77 25.89 -31.36 10.12
N ASP A 78 24.80 -32.00 9.73
CA ASP A 78 24.15 -33.09 10.42
C ASP A 78 25.14 -34.24 10.66
N THR A 79 25.26 -34.73 11.90
CA THR A 79 25.69 -36.12 12.15
C THR A 79 25.06 -36.64 13.44
N GLU A 80 24.16 -37.61 13.27
CA GLU A 80 23.68 -38.49 14.34
C GLU A 80 24.84 -39.31 14.92
N GLN A 81 25.10 -39.18 16.24
CA GLN A 81 24.88 -40.24 17.26
C GLN A 81 25.67 -40.00 18.56
N THR A 82 24.90 -39.90 19.66
CA THR A 82 25.09 -40.48 21.03
C THR A 82 26.43 -40.23 21.75
N VAL A 83 26.48 -39.60 22.95
CA VAL A 83 26.24 -40.19 24.29
C VAL A 83 26.19 -39.09 25.39
N GLU A 84 25.12 -39.14 26.21
CA GLU A 84 24.92 -38.87 27.67
C GLU A 84 25.51 -37.64 28.43
N GLU A 85 24.55 -36.84 28.99
CA GLU A 85 24.49 -36.02 30.23
C GLU A 85 25.57 -34.94 30.57
N PRO A 86 25.27 -33.86 31.37
CA PRO A 86 24.06 -33.57 32.18
C PRO A 86 23.37 -32.21 31.88
N TYR A 87 22.10 -32.11 32.30
CA TYR A 87 21.16 -31.04 32.02
C TYR A 87 21.37 -29.79 32.91
N GLU A 88 21.60 -28.63 32.30
CA GLU A 88 21.37 -27.32 32.94
C GLU A 88 20.16 -26.59 32.31
N GLU A 89 19.24 -26.22 33.19
CA GLU A 89 17.97 -25.55 32.97
C GLU A 89 18.14 -24.17 32.31
N LYS A 90 17.94 -24.08 30.98
CA LYS A 90 17.95 -22.80 30.25
C LYS A 90 16.54 -22.24 30.09
N LYS A 91 16.26 -21.20 30.88
CA LYS A 91 15.09 -20.31 30.76
C LYS A 91 14.90 -19.85 29.31
N GLU A 92 13.73 -20.16 28.75
CA GLU A 92 13.31 -19.72 27.42
C GLU A 92 13.34 -18.19 27.35
N GLN A 93 14.13 -17.65 26.41
CA GLN A 93 14.08 -16.22 26.09
C GLN A 93 13.16 -16.01 24.87
N PRO A 94 12.29 -14.99 24.90
CA PRO A 94 11.34 -14.73 23.83
C PRO A 94 12.07 -14.33 22.55
N LYS A 95 11.89 -15.12 21.48
CA LYS A 95 12.37 -14.81 20.12
C LYS A 95 11.46 -13.75 19.52
N VAL A 96 12.01 -12.60 19.14
CA VAL A 96 11.32 -11.55 18.38
C VAL A 96 11.74 -11.63 16.92
N SER A 97 10.79 -11.83 16.01
CA SER A 97 11.01 -11.92 14.56
C SER A 97 10.14 -10.89 13.82
N PHE A 98 10.79 -9.93 13.16
CA PHE A 98 10.13 -8.77 12.56
C PHE A 98 9.27 -9.07 11.32
N VAL A 99 9.30 -10.32 10.81
CA VAL A 99 8.48 -10.78 9.67
C VAL A 99 7.19 -11.49 10.12
N ASN A 100 7.21 -12.15 11.28
CA ASN A 100 6.05 -12.89 11.80
C ASN A 100 5.32 -12.17 12.94
N GLY A 101 5.96 -11.16 13.55
CA GLY A 101 5.37 -10.36 14.61
C GLY A 101 5.98 -10.60 15.97
N ILE A 102 5.46 -9.89 16.97
CA ILE A 102 5.79 -10.14 18.38
C ILE A 102 4.90 -11.30 18.83
N HIS A 103 5.51 -12.43 19.19
CA HIS A 103 4.84 -13.61 19.73
C HIS A 103 5.13 -13.70 21.22
N VAL A 104 4.13 -13.45 22.07
CA VAL A 104 4.24 -13.71 23.51
C VAL A 104 3.35 -14.91 23.82
N HIS A 105 3.98 -16.05 24.10
CA HIS A 105 3.30 -17.25 24.56
C HIS A 105 3.46 -17.36 26.07
N ASP A 106 2.37 -17.13 26.81
CA ASP A 106 2.31 -17.44 28.24
C ASP A 106 1.33 -18.60 28.45
N GLY A 107 1.86 -19.82 28.35
CA GLY A 107 1.19 -21.09 28.68
C GLY A 107 -0.01 -21.50 27.81
N LYS A 108 -1.08 -20.69 27.76
CA LYS A 108 -2.38 -21.01 27.14
C LYS A 108 -3.08 -19.82 26.47
N ASP A 109 -2.53 -18.61 26.60
CA ASP A 109 -3.04 -17.41 25.93
C ASP A 109 -1.97 -16.95 24.92
N LYS A 110 -2.39 -16.62 23.69
CA LYS A 110 -1.49 -16.19 22.61
C LYS A 110 -1.93 -14.85 22.05
N VAL A 111 -0.97 -13.95 21.92
CA VAL A 111 -1.15 -12.63 21.30
C VAL A 111 -0.06 -12.48 20.25
N ASP A 112 -0.48 -12.32 19.00
CA ASP A 112 0.40 -12.21 17.85
C ASP A 112 0.16 -10.87 17.13
N ILE A 113 1.22 -10.10 16.87
CA ILE A 113 1.14 -8.80 16.17
C ILE A 113 1.95 -8.88 14.88
N SER A 114 1.30 -9.19 13.76
CA SER A 114 1.95 -9.37 12.45
C SER A 114 1.58 -8.26 11.46
N PHE A 115 2.28 -8.18 10.33
CA PHE A 115 1.95 -7.26 9.23
C PHE A 115 0.53 -7.51 8.64
N SER A 116 -0.05 -8.69 8.90
CA SER A 116 -1.43 -9.04 8.48
C SER A 116 -2.51 -8.64 9.50
N GLY A 117 -2.12 -8.20 10.70
CA GLY A 117 -3.05 -7.79 11.74
C GLY A 117 -2.67 -8.25 13.16
N ILE A 118 -3.48 -7.81 14.13
CA ILE A 118 -3.40 -8.20 15.55
C ILE A 118 -4.33 -9.41 15.77
N HIS A 119 -3.80 -10.48 16.35
CA HIS A 119 -4.54 -11.70 16.71
C HIS A 119 -4.47 -11.92 18.23
N VAL A 120 -5.64 -12.04 18.87
CA VAL A 120 -5.76 -12.38 20.29
C VAL A 120 -6.64 -13.60 20.41
N GLU A 121 -6.13 -14.69 20.98
CA GLU A 121 -6.90 -15.90 21.25
C GLU A 121 -6.91 -16.20 22.76
N THR A 122 -8.11 -16.29 23.33
CA THR A 122 -8.33 -16.63 24.75
C THR A 122 -8.77 -18.08 24.89
N LYS A 123 -8.45 -18.73 26.03
CA LYS A 123 -8.83 -20.11 26.44
C LYS A 123 -10.26 -20.59 26.16
N LYS A 124 -11.21 -19.69 25.85
CA LYS A 124 -12.60 -20.01 25.51
C LYS A 124 -12.87 -20.18 24.01
N GLY A 125 -11.84 -20.10 23.16
CA GLY A 125 -11.98 -20.16 21.71
C GLY A 125 -12.46 -18.84 21.08
N GLU A 126 -12.39 -17.74 21.83
CA GLU A 126 -12.71 -16.40 21.35
C GLU A 126 -11.47 -15.83 20.68
N SER A 127 -11.55 -15.52 19.39
CA SER A 127 -10.47 -14.93 18.61
C SER A 127 -10.90 -13.60 18.00
N VAL A 128 -10.03 -12.59 18.10
CA VAL A 128 -10.22 -11.27 17.49
C VAL A 128 -9.10 -11.00 16.51
N HIS A 129 -9.46 -10.76 15.25
CA HIS A 129 -8.55 -10.42 14.17
C HIS A 129 -8.78 -8.97 13.72
N ILE A 130 -7.72 -8.16 13.70
CA ILE A 130 -7.77 -6.78 13.18
C ILE A 130 -6.79 -6.66 12.02
N GLY A 131 -7.27 -6.73 10.78
CA GLY A 131 -6.45 -6.73 9.56
C GLY A 131 -6.85 -5.66 8.53
N ALA A 132 -6.09 -5.56 7.44
CA ALA A 132 -6.31 -4.57 6.37
C ALA A 132 -7.68 -4.70 5.65
N SER A 133 -8.35 -5.84 5.82
CA SER A 133 -9.69 -6.15 5.28
C SER A 133 -10.85 -5.88 6.26
N GLY A 134 -10.57 -5.49 7.51
CA GLY A 134 -11.55 -5.23 8.56
C GLY A 134 -11.25 -5.96 9.87
N VAL A 135 -12.13 -5.77 10.86
CA VAL A 135 -12.09 -6.44 12.17
C VAL A 135 -13.03 -7.63 12.13
N GLU A 136 -12.56 -8.84 12.42
CA GLU A 136 -13.36 -10.07 12.49
C GLU A 136 -13.30 -10.59 13.93
N VAL A 137 -14.46 -10.72 14.57
CA VAL A 137 -14.61 -11.20 15.94
C VAL A 137 -15.44 -12.46 15.88
N ASP A 138 -14.88 -13.61 16.25
CA ASP A 138 -15.67 -14.83 16.40
C ASP A 138 -16.55 -14.69 17.66
N GLY A 139 -17.86 -14.57 17.45
CA GLY A 139 -18.86 -14.56 18.52
C GLY A 139 -19.61 -13.25 18.77
N ILE A 140 -19.47 -12.23 17.92
CA ILE A 140 -20.28 -11.00 18.00
C ILE A 140 -20.99 -10.78 16.66
N ASP A 141 -22.29 -10.46 16.73
CA ASP A 141 -23.17 -10.21 15.59
C ASP A 141 -22.51 -9.33 14.52
N GLU A 142 -22.68 -9.71 13.25
CA GLU A 142 -21.97 -9.17 12.08
C GLU A 142 -22.23 -7.68 11.75
N ASP A 143 -22.98 -6.96 12.59
CA ASP A 143 -23.56 -5.64 12.29
C ASP A 143 -22.56 -4.47 12.42
N HIS A 144 -21.34 -4.70 12.95
CA HIS A 144 -20.36 -3.64 13.20
C HIS A 144 -19.05 -3.71 12.37
N ILE A 145 -18.92 -4.64 11.43
CA ILE A 145 -17.71 -4.75 10.61
C ILE A 145 -17.79 -3.84 9.38
N PHE A 146 -16.99 -2.76 9.36
CA PHE A 146 -16.78 -1.89 8.20
C PHE A 146 -16.00 -2.61 7.07
N LYS A 147 -16.63 -3.60 6.40
CA LYS A 147 -16.13 -4.15 5.13
C LYS A 147 -16.44 -3.12 4.02
N ARG A 148 -15.42 -2.40 3.54
CA ARG A 148 -15.53 -1.58 2.32
C ARG A 148 -15.73 -2.53 1.13
N LYS A 149 -16.99 -2.83 0.79
CA LYS A 149 -17.30 -3.71 -0.35
C LYS A 149 -16.60 -3.18 -1.62
N PRO A 150 -15.76 -3.99 -2.29
CA PRO A 150 -15.15 -3.58 -3.55
C PRO A 150 -16.28 -3.31 -4.55
N SER A 151 -16.45 -2.06 -4.96
CA SER A 151 -17.42 -1.75 -5.99
C SER A 151 -16.80 -2.13 -7.32
N TRP A 152 -17.33 -3.16 -7.98
CA TRP A 152 -16.93 -3.57 -9.33
C TRP A 152 -16.83 -2.39 -10.33
N THR A 153 -17.58 -1.31 -10.08
CA THR A 153 -17.54 -0.06 -10.83
C THR A 153 -16.14 0.59 -10.91
N SER A 154 -15.33 0.56 -9.84
CA SER A 154 -14.01 1.22 -9.86
C SER A 154 -13.00 0.52 -10.76
N ALA A 155 -13.18 -0.79 -11.02
CA ALA A 155 -12.34 -1.56 -11.91
C ALA A 155 -12.74 -1.40 -13.38
N VAL A 156 -14.04 -1.27 -13.68
CA VAL A 156 -14.57 -1.23 -15.05
C VAL A 156 -14.48 0.17 -15.67
N LEU A 157 -14.68 1.22 -14.86
CA LEU A 157 -14.67 2.61 -15.32
C LEU A 157 -13.42 3.02 -16.14
N PRO A 158 -12.17 2.76 -15.72
CA PRO A 158 -11.01 3.16 -16.52
C PRO A 158 -10.98 2.48 -17.89
N PHE A 159 -11.31 1.20 -17.98
CA PHE A 159 -11.36 0.49 -19.27
C PHE A 159 -12.45 1.05 -20.18
N THR A 160 -13.63 1.35 -19.63
CA THR A 160 -14.71 1.97 -20.43
C THR A 160 -14.33 3.35 -20.96
N VAL A 161 -13.60 4.14 -20.18
CA VAL A 161 -13.12 5.48 -20.59
C VAL A 161 -12.03 5.37 -21.66
N ILE A 162 -11.12 4.40 -21.53
CA ILE A 162 -10.08 4.15 -22.55
C ILE A 162 -10.72 3.70 -23.88
N ILE A 163 -11.71 2.82 -23.84
CA ILE A 163 -12.45 2.40 -25.04
C ILE A 163 -13.14 3.60 -25.68
N ALA A 164 -13.83 4.44 -24.89
CA ALA A 164 -14.47 5.64 -25.38
C ALA A 164 -13.46 6.63 -26.00
N TYR A 165 -12.29 6.80 -25.39
CA TYR A 165 -11.21 7.63 -25.92
C TYR A 165 -10.73 7.15 -27.29
N LEU A 166 -10.52 5.83 -27.46
CA LEU A 166 -10.11 5.26 -28.74
C LEU A 166 -11.20 5.44 -29.80
N ILE A 167 -12.47 5.20 -29.46
CA ILE A 167 -13.59 5.43 -30.38
C ILE A 167 -13.61 6.87 -30.87
N ILE A 168 -13.51 7.85 -29.97
CA ILE A 168 -13.50 9.29 -30.31
C ILE A 168 -12.28 9.63 -31.16
N GLY A 169 -11.10 9.10 -30.83
CA GLY A 169 -9.87 9.29 -31.60
C GLY A 169 -9.99 8.81 -33.05
N PHE A 170 -10.65 7.67 -33.28
CA PHE A 170 -10.84 7.14 -34.63
C PHE A 170 -12.03 7.74 -35.40
N THR A 171 -13.04 8.30 -34.71
CA THR A 171 -14.24 8.86 -35.37
C THR A 171 -14.13 10.34 -35.70
N PHE A 172 -13.32 11.12 -34.96
CA PHE A 172 -13.22 12.57 -35.15
C PHE A 172 -11.79 13.00 -35.49
N GLU A 173 -11.64 13.91 -36.47
CA GLU A 173 -10.33 14.45 -36.88
C GLU A 173 -9.58 15.13 -35.72
N LYS A 174 -10.30 15.73 -34.77
CA LYS A 174 -9.76 16.33 -33.52
C LYS A 174 -10.00 15.46 -32.29
N GLY A 175 -10.39 14.21 -32.49
CA GLY A 175 -10.80 13.30 -31.43
C GLY A 175 -9.69 12.98 -30.43
N TRP A 176 -8.44 12.84 -30.92
CA TRP A 176 -7.28 12.62 -30.06
C TRP A 176 -6.98 13.80 -29.14
N ALA A 177 -7.14 15.03 -29.63
CA ALA A 177 -6.89 16.24 -28.84
C ALA A 177 -7.99 16.52 -27.81
N THR A 178 -9.25 16.32 -28.21
CA THR A 178 -10.43 16.53 -27.33
C THR A 178 -10.66 15.35 -26.39
N GLY A 179 -10.19 14.16 -26.74
CA GLY A 179 -10.42 12.93 -25.98
C GLY A 179 -9.77 12.91 -24.60
N TRP A 180 -8.69 13.68 -24.37
CA TRP A 180 -8.08 13.80 -23.04
C TRP A 180 -9.05 14.37 -21.98
N LEU A 181 -10.11 15.07 -22.40
CA LEU A 181 -11.15 15.57 -21.51
C LEU A 181 -11.96 14.43 -20.86
N LEU A 182 -11.96 13.23 -21.44
CA LEU A 182 -12.58 12.05 -20.84
C LEU A 182 -11.88 11.60 -19.54
N ILE A 183 -10.60 11.93 -19.37
CA ILE A 183 -9.86 11.61 -18.14
C ILE A 183 -10.47 12.36 -16.95
N PHE A 184 -10.94 13.60 -17.16
CA PHE A 184 -11.64 14.35 -16.12
C PHE A 184 -13.01 13.75 -15.78
N LEU A 185 -13.60 12.97 -16.66
CA LEU A 185 -14.86 12.28 -16.40
C LEU A 185 -14.71 11.21 -15.30
N ILE A 186 -13.52 10.61 -15.15
CA ILE A 186 -13.23 9.57 -14.15
C ILE A 186 -13.49 10.08 -12.72
N PRO A 187 -12.81 11.14 -12.22
CA PRO A 187 -13.06 11.67 -10.89
C PRO A 187 -14.48 12.24 -10.75
N ILE A 188 -15.07 12.77 -11.82
CA ILE A 188 -16.44 13.30 -11.81
C ILE A 188 -17.47 12.18 -11.58
N ILE A 189 -17.35 11.06 -12.30
CA ILE A 189 -18.28 9.92 -12.19
C ILE A 189 -18.16 9.26 -10.81
N GLU A 190 -16.94 9.03 -10.32
CA GLU A 190 -16.72 8.46 -8.98
C GLU A 190 -17.30 9.38 -7.89
N SER A 191 -17.06 10.69 -7.99
CA SER A 191 -17.59 11.66 -7.05
C SER A 191 -19.12 11.78 -7.13
N PHE A 192 -19.70 11.62 -8.32
CA PHE A 192 -21.15 11.60 -8.51
C PHE A 192 -21.77 10.37 -7.86
N ILE A 193 -21.23 9.18 -8.11
CA ILE A 193 -21.68 7.93 -7.48
C ILE A 193 -21.55 8.05 -5.96
N ALA A 194 -20.45 8.60 -5.45
CA ALA A 194 -20.24 8.84 -4.03
C ALA A 194 -21.28 9.82 -3.45
N ALA A 195 -21.56 10.94 -4.14
CA ALA A 195 -22.56 11.92 -3.71
C ALA A 195 -23.98 11.33 -3.67
N VAL A 196 -24.34 10.50 -4.65
CA VAL A 196 -25.65 9.81 -4.68
C VAL A 196 -25.75 8.77 -3.56
N LYS A 197 -24.72 7.92 -3.37
CA LYS A 197 -24.69 6.90 -2.31
C LYS A 197 -24.74 7.51 -0.91
N THR A 198 -23.98 8.57 -0.68
CA THR A 198 -23.89 9.23 0.63
C THR A 198 -25.04 10.22 0.86
N LYS A 199 -25.87 10.50 -0.15
CA LYS A 199 -26.91 11.55 -0.14
C LYS A 199 -26.36 12.88 0.39
N ASN A 200 -25.08 13.17 0.11
CA ASN A 200 -24.37 14.34 0.58
C ASN A 200 -23.88 15.10 -0.65
N PRO A 201 -24.51 16.24 -1.00
CA PRO A 201 -24.14 16.98 -2.20
C PRO A 201 -22.70 17.50 -2.12
N SER A 202 -22.14 17.71 -0.93
CA SER A 202 -20.78 18.24 -0.74
C SER A 202 -19.69 17.24 -1.13
N ALA A 203 -20.02 15.96 -1.25
CA ALA A 203 -19.08 14.91 -1.65
C ALA A 203 -18.75 14.93 -3.16
N PHE A 204 -19.49 15.72 -3.95
CA PHE A 204 -19.24 15.83 -5.38
C PHE A 204 -18.03 16.74 -5.67
N ALA A 205 -17.13 16.29 -6.55
CA ALA A 205 -15.95 17.04 -7.00
C ALA A 205 -16.34 18.14 -8.00
N TYR A 206 -17.12 19.11 -7.54
CA TYR A 206 -17.64 20.22 -8.34
C TYR A 206 -16.55 21.05 -9.05
N PRO A 207 -15.41 21.40 -8.41
CA PRO A 207 -14.33 22.13 -9.09
C PRO A 207 -13.75 21.39 -10.30
N VAL A 208 -13.66 20.06 -10.20
CA VAL A 208 -13.15 19.20 -11.28
C VAL A 208 -14.16 19.17 -12.44
N PHE A 209 -15.45 19.10 -12.13
CA PHE A 209 -16.52 19.23 -13.11
C PHE A 209 -16.49 20.59 -13.82
N VAL A 210 -16.36 21.68 -13.07
CA VAL A 210 -16.29 23.04 -13.61
C VAL A 210 -15.05 23.23 -14.49
N ALA A 211 -13.90 22.68 -14.10
CA ALA A 211 -12.69 22.70 -14.92
C ALA A 211 -12.86 21.90 -16.22
N ALA A 212 -13.45 20.72 -16.17
CA ALA A 212 -13.74 19.92 -17.37
C ALA A 212 -14.71 20.63 -18.32
N ALA A 213 -15.75 21.27 -17.78
CA ALA A 213 -16.71 22.08 -18.53
C ALA A 213 -16.03 23.31 -19.16
N TYR A 214 -15.16 24.00 -18.43
CA TYR A 214 -14.39 25.13 -18.96
C TYR A 214 -13.47 24.71 -20.12
N LEU A 215 -12.73 23.62 -19.96
CA LEU A 215 -11.82 23.12 -20.98
C LEU A 215 -12.56 22.60 -22.23
N THR A 216 -13.69 21.92 -22.06
CA THR A 216 -14.53 21.48 -23.19
C THR A 216 -15.05 22.68 -23.98
N VAL A 217 -15.61 23.70 -23.30
CA VAL A 217 -16.12 24.89 -23.99
C VAL A 217 -14.99 25.69 -24.65
N GLY A 218 -13.86 25.86 -23.97
CA GLY A 218 -12.68 26.54 -24.51
C GLY A 218 -12.09 25.85 -25.74
N MET A 219 -12.08 24.51 -25.76
CA MET A 219 -11.50 23.74 -26.86
C MET A 219 -12.48 23.55 -28.04
N LEU A 220 -13.78 23.35 -27.78
CA LEU A 220 -14.78 23.14 -28.83
C LEU A 220 -15.25 24.46 -29.46
N MET A 221 -15.53 25.47 -28.63
CA MET A 221 -16.08 26.74 -29.10
C MET A 221 -15.02 27.84 -29.27
N SER A 222 -13.77 27.60 -28.84
CA SER A 222 -12.71 28.64 -28.80
C SER A 222 -13.08 29.87 -27.97
N ILE A 223 -14.07 29.73 -27.09
CA ILE A 223 -14.59 30.78 -26.21
C ILE A 223 -13.89 30.64 -24.85
N TRP A 224 -12.78 31.36 -24.67
CA TRP A 224 -12.03 31.36 -23.41
C TRP A 224 -12.45 32.49 -22.45
N HIS A 225 -12.97 33.61 -22.97
CA HIS A 225 -13.02 34.87 -22.21
C HIS A 225 -14.38 35.46 -21.80
N PRO A 226 -15.50 34.73 -21.90
CA PRO A 226 -16.58 34.85 -20.92
C PRO A 226 -16.74 33.60 -20.05
N THR A 227 -16.11 32.49 -20.42
CA THR A 227 -16.34 31.17 -19.81
C THR A 227 -15.73 31.02 -18.44
N TRP A 228 -14.73 31.82 -18.08
CA TRP A 228 -14.18 31.86 -16.72
C TRP A 228 -15.24 32.15 -15.64
N ILE A 229 -16.36 32.79 -16.01
CA ILE A 229 -17.49 33.06 -15.11
C ILE A 229 -18.02 31.76 -14.48
N ILE A 230 -17.86 30.61 -15.14
CA ILE A 230 -18.25 29.31 -14.59
C ILE A 230 -17.51 28.98 -13.28
N PHE A 231 -16.30 29.49 -13.05
CA PHE A 231 -15.58 29.29 -11.78
C PHE A 231 -16.25 30.00 -10.60
N LEU A 232 -17.03 31.06 -10.85
CA LEU A 232 -17.81 31.75 -9.80
C LEU A 232 -18.96 30.88 -9.26
N THR A 233 -19.33 29.81 -9.97
CA THR A 233 -20.33 28.86 -9.49
C THR A 233 -19.80 27.97 -8.36
N ILE A 234 -18.47 27.80 -8.25
CA ILE A 234 -17.84 26.97 -7.23
C ILE A 234 -18.20 27.41 -5.80
N PRO A 235 -17.97 28.67 -5.38
CA PRO A 235 -18.35 29.11 -4.04
C PRO A 235 -19.86 29.01 -3.81
N ILE A 236 -20.68 29.37 -4.81
CA ILE A 236 -22.14 29.31 -4.73
C ILE A 236 -22.61 27.87 -4.48
N TYR A 237 -22.05 26.92 -5.21
CA TYR A 237 -22.35 25.50 -5.07
C TYR A 237 -22.06 25.00 -3.64
N TYR A 238 -20.89 25.32 -3.09
CA TYR A 238 -20.54 24.86 -1.75
C TYR A 238 -21.37 25.52 -0.64
N VAL A 239 -21.79 26.77 -0.81
CA VAL A 239 -22.73 27.43 0.10
C VAL A 239 -24.07 26.70 0.12
N ILE A 240 -24.64 26.42 -1.05
CA ILE A 240 -25.93 25.70 -1.17
C ILE A 240 -25.80 24.28 -0.63
N SER A 241 -24.73 23.57 -1.01
CA SER A 241 -24.45 22.21 -0.61
C SER A 241 -24.31 22.06 0.91
N ASN A 242 -23.61 23.01 1.55
CA ASN A 242 -23.49 23.06 3.00
C ASN A 242 -24.86 23.32 3.67
N ALA A 243 -25.65 24.27 3.15
CA ALA A 243 -26.99 24.56 3.67
C ALA A 243 -27.94 23.36 3.59
N VAL A 244 -27.90 22.59 2.49
CA VAL A 244 -28.67 21.35 2.33
C VAL A 244 -28.21 20.29 3.35
N THR A 245 -26.90 20.16 3.54
CA THR A 245 -26.32 19.18 4.47
C THR A 245 -26.67 19.52 5.92
N GLN A 246 -26.65 20.80 6.31
CA GLN A 246 -27.06 21.26 7.65
C GLN A 246 -28.54 20.96 7.93
N LYS A 247 -29.44 21.33 7.01
CA LYS A 247 -30.87 21.04 7.15
C LYS A 247 -31.18 19.54 7.27
N LYS A 248 -30.42 18.70 6.58
CA LYS A 248 -30.56 17.24 6.67
C LYS A 248 -30.19 16.73 8.06
N LYS A 249 -29.06 17.19 8.62
CA LYS A 249 -28.63 16.86 9.98
C LYS A 249 -29.65 17.29 11.04
N GLU A 250 -30.19 18.51 10.91
CA GLU A 250 -31.24 19.02 11.82
C GLU A 250 -32.51 18.16 11.79
N ARG A 251 -32.94 17.71 10.61
CA ARG A 251 -34.11 16.83 10.45
C ARG A 251 -33.87 15.44 11.05
N GLU A 252 -32.69 14.87 10.81
CA GLU A 252 -32.31 13.56 11.36
C GLU A 252 -32.25 13.61 12.90
N GLN A 253 -31.73 14.70 13.47
CA GLN A 253 -31.68 14.89 14.92
C GLN A 253 -33.07 15.13 15.53
N CYS A 254 -33.95 15.85 14.85
CA CYS A 254 -35.34 16.06 15.29
C CYS A 254 -36.15 14.75 15.29
N ASN A 255 -35.99 13.91 14.26
CA ASN A 255 -36.65 12.60 14.21
C ASN A 255 -36.14 11.66 15.30
N LYS A 256 -34.83 11.63 15.56
CA LYS A 256 -34.24 10.80 16.62
C LYS A 256 -34.69 11.20 18.03
N ASN A 257 -34.99 12.47 18.26
CA ASN A 257 -35.51 12.94 19.55
C ASN A 257 -37.02 12.67 19.74
N ARG A 258 -37.71 12.15 18.72
CA ARG A 258 -39.16 11.94 18.70
C ARG A 258 -39.55 10.46 18.83
N GLU A 259 -38.59 9.55 18.65
CA GLU A 259 -38.70 8.10 18.90
C GLU A 259 -38.23 7.76 20.32
#